data_AF-A0A1B7X122-F1
#
_entry.id   AF-A0A1B7X122-F1
#
_cell.length_a   1.000
_cell.length_b   1.000
_cell.length_c   1.000
_cell.angle_alpha   90.00
_cell.angle_beta   90.00
_cell.angle_gamma   90.00
#
_symmetry.space_group_name_H-M   'P 1'
#
loop_
_entity.id
_entity.type
_entity.pdbx_description
1 polymer ?
#
loop_
_entity_poly.entity_id
_entity_poly.type
_entity_poly.pdbx_seq_one_letter_code
_entity_poly.pdbx_strand_id
1 'polypeptide(L)'
;MSINFFDTNCQSQTNQPKFGLCDDPPPSENPAYININDSRKWIAIVENNQKIEVIFTAIDNCIQILRSNGERENRCDGMLTYNNHIIFVELKTRKSENSKWVGKGEEQLKNTISVFIANHDLAIYKSKKAYIANNKKPNFQSSQSERMARFEAETGFRLIIQNAIKVS
;
A
#
# COMPACT_ATOMS: atom_id res chain seq x y z
N MET A 1 -7.43 14.37 -17.74
CA MET A 1 -8.48 13.62 -17.01
C MET A 1 -7.97 13.39 -15.61
N SER A 2 -8.79 13.62 -14.59
CA SER A 2 -8.40 13.33 -13.20
C SER A 2 -8.51 11.82 -12.96
N ILE A 3 -7.48 11.20 -12.40
CA ILE A 3 -7.54 9.80 -11.96
C ILE A 3 -8.38 9.77 -10.68
N ASN A 4 -9.36 8.87 -10.61
CA ASN A 4 -10.21 8.70 -9.44
C ASN A 4 -9.72 7.53 -8.58
N PHE A 5 -8.95 7.81 -7.52
CA PHE A 5 -8.53 6.78 -6.57
C PHE A 5 -9.66 6.30 -5.66
N PHE A 6 -10.82 6.96 -5.66
CA PHE A 6 -11.97 6.60 -4.83
C PHE A 6 -13.08 5.92 -5.65
N ASP A 7 -12.71 5.22 -6.73
CA ASP A 7 -13.67 4.41 -7.49
C ASP A 7 -14.20 3.27 -6.60
N THR A 8 -15.51 3.29 -6.35
CA THR A 8 -16.19 2.32 -5.50
C THR A 8 -16.09 0.89 -6.04
N ASN A 9 -15.87 0.70 -7.35
CA ASN A 9 -15.68 -0.63 -7.93
C ASN A 9 -14.34 -1.26 -7.52
N CYS A 10 -13.38 -0.45 -7.10
CA CYS A 10 -12.07 -0.90 -6.59
C CYS A 10 -12.03 -0.97 -5.06
N GLN A 11 -13.15 -0.69 -4.38
CA GLN A 11 -13.20 -0.59 -2.94
C GLN A 11 -13.83 -1.81 -2.27
N SER A 12 -13.26 -2.18 -1.14
CA SER A 12 -13.84 -3.12 -0.19
C SER A 12 -13.69 -2.54 1.21
N GLN A 13 -14.59 -2.87 2.12
CA GLN A 13 -14.57 -2.32 3.47
C GLN A 13 -14.73 -3.39 4.53
N THR A 14 -14.12 -3.15 5.69
CA THR A 14 -14.26 -4.02 6.84
C THR A 14 -13.99 -3.26 8.14
N ASN A 15 -14.60 -3.72 9.22
CA ASN A 15 -14.30 -3.28 10.58
C ASN A 15 -13.76 -4.43 11.45
N GLN A 16 -13.33 -5.54 10.82
CA GLN A 16 -12.81 -6.69 11.54
C GLN A 16 -11.58 -6.26 12.36
N PRO A 17 -11.42 -6.77 13.60
CA PRO A 17 -10.32 -6.37 14.46
C PRO A 17 -8.95 -6.77 13.91
N LYS A 18 -8.94 -7.76 13.01
CA LYS A 18 -7.76 -8.23 12.31
C LYS A 18 -8.14 -8.81 10.96
N PHE A 19 -7.41 -8.44 9.92
CA PHE A 19 -7.59 -8.98 8.57
C PHE A 19 -6.28 -8.91 7.79
N GLY A 20 -6.23 -9.57 6.64
CA GLY A 20 -5.08 -9.55 5.75
C GLY A 20 -5.30 -8.72 4.51
N LEU A 21 -4.21 -8.19 3.96
CA LEU A 21 -4.14 -7.79 2.56
C LEU A 21 -3.38 -8.86 1.79
N CYS A 22 -3.96 -9.28 0.68
CA CYS A 22 -3.44 -10.33 -0.18
C CYS A 22 -3.27 -9.79 -1.59
N ASP A 23 -2.36 -10.42 -2.31
CA ASP A 23 -2.18 -10.28 -3.75
C ASP A 23 -1.93 -11.69 -4.30
N ASP A 24 -2.54 -11.99 -5.45
CA ASP A 24 -2.43 -13.30 -6.06
C ASP A 24 -1.15 -13.33 -6.92
N PRO A 25 -0.32 -14.38 -6.83
CA PRO A 25 0.89 -14.44 -7.62
C PRO A 25 0.58 -14.50 -9.13
N PRO A 26 1.51 -14.02 -9.98
CA PRO A 26 1.41 -14.20 -11.43
C PRO A 26 1.15 -15.68 -11.80
N PRO A 27 0.34 -15.96 -12.83
CA PRO A 27 -0.12 -15.05 -13.89
C PRO A 27 -1.46 -14.35 -13.61
N SER A 28 -1.97 -14.37 -12.37
CA SER A 28 -3.20 -13.65 -12.03
C SER A 28 -3.06 -12.15 -12.32
N GLU A 29 -4.10 -11.54 -12.89
CA GLU A 29 -4.25 -10.09 -13.00
C GLU A 29 -5.37 -9.57 -12.08
N ASN A 30 -5.73 -10.34 -11.05
CA ASN A 30 -6.68 -9.87 -10.05
C ASN A 30 -6.08 -8.68 -9.28
N PRO A 31 -6.89 -7.69 -8.88
CA PRO A 31 -6.45 -6.67 -7.94
C PRO A 31 -6.11 -7.26 -6.57
N ALA A 32 -5.26 -6.58 -5.81
CA ALA A 32 -5.08 -6.87 -4.39
C ALA A 32 -6.41 -6.78 -3.64
N TYR A 33 -6.53 -7.49 -2.51
CA TYR A 33 -7.82 -7.62 -1.81
C TYR A 33 -7.71 -7.81 -0.30
N ILE A 34 -8.79 -7.47 0.41
CA ILE A 34 -9.01 -7.82 1.82
C ILE A 34 -9.31 -9.32 1.93
N ASN A 35 -8.67 -9.99 2.88
CA ASN A 35 -8.99 -11.35 3.26
C ASN A 35 -9.19 -11.50 4.76
N ILE A 36 -10.32 -12.06 5.17
CA ILE A 36 -10.66 -12.31 6.59
C ILE A 36 -10.63 -13.79 6.96
N ASN A 37 -10.65 -14.69 5.97
CA ASN A 37 -10.93 -16.12 6.17
C ASN A 37 -9.68 -17.01 6.20
N ASP A 38 -8.61 -16.63 5.50
CA ASP A 38 -7.41 -17.48 5.34
C ASP A 38 -6.11 -16.69 5.59
N SER A 39 -5.67 -16.73 6.86
CA SER A 39 -4.47 -16.04 7.31
C SER A 39 -3.17 -16.52 6.66
N ARG A 40 -3.16 -17.70 6.02
CA ARG A 40 -1.99 -18.23 5.31
C ARG A 40 -1.68 -17.45 4.04
N LYS A 41 -2.68 -16.77 3.48
CA LYS A 41 -2.53 -15.94 2.28
C LYS A 41 -2.06 -14.52 2.59
N TRP A 42 -2.14 -14.08 3.84
CA TRP A 42 -1.92 -12.69 4.22
C TRP A 42 -0.48 -12.26 3.93
N ILE A 43 -0.35 -11.21 3.11
CA ILE A 43 0.94 -10.57 2.83
C ILE A 43 1.20 -9.46 3.86
N ALA A 44 0.20 -8.58 4.03
CA ALA A 44 0.13 -7.67 5.15
C ALA A 44 -0.94 -8.12 6.15
N ILE A 45 -0.73 -7.80 7.43
CA ILE A 45 -1.66 -8.03 8.52
C ILE A 45 -2.11 -6.66 9.00
N VAL A 46 -3.40 -6.36 8.91
CA VAL A 46 -3.97 -5.13 9.44
C VAL A 46 -4.53 -5.39 10.84
N GLU A 47 -4.00 -4.68 11.82
CA GLU A 47 -4.44 -4.69 13.23
C GLU A 47 -5.36 -3.49 13.46
N ASN A 48 -6.65 -3.76 13.62
CA ASN A 48 -7.71 -2.77 13.79
C ASN A 48 -8.44 -3.00 15.12
N ASN A 49 -7.69 -2.93 16.23
CA ASN A 49 -8.20 -3.32 17.55
C ASN A 49 -9.45 -2.52 18.00
N GLN A 50 -9.63 -1.32 17.44
CA GLN A 50 -10.77 -0.45 17.72
C GLN A 50 -11.99 -0.70 16.82
N LYS A 51 -11.90 -1.66 15.87
CA LYS A 51 -12.96 -1.98 14.90
C LYS A 51 -13.43 -0.75 14.12
N ILE A 52 -12.49 0.11 13.75
CA ILE A 52 -12.74 1.27 12.89
C ILE A 52 -13.14 0.75 11.51
N GLU A 53 -14.09 1.40 10.84
CA GLU A 53 -14.36 1.08 9.44
C GLU A 53 -13.17 1.46 8.57
N VAL A 54 -12.59 0.47 7.90
CA VAL A 54 -11.44 0.64 7.01
C VAL A 54 -11.89 0.32 5.60
N ILE A 55 -11.61 1.25 4.69
CA ILE A 55 -11.82 1.08 3.25
C ILE A 55 -10.47 0.75 2.63
N PHE A 56 -10.37 -0.40 1.97
CA PHE A 56 -9.26 -0.75 1.10
C PHE A 56 -9.65 -0.48 -0.35
N THR A 57 -8.86 0.34 -1.03
CA THR A 57 -8.94 0.53 -2.48
C THR A 57 -7.79 -0.24 -3.13
N ALA A 58 -8.12 -1.20 -3.98
CA ALA A 58 -7.13 -1.85 -4.83
C ALA A 58 -6.69 -0.86 -5.92
N ILE A 59 -5.38 -0.66 -6.06
CA ILE A 59 -4.79 0.25 -7.05
C ILE A 59 -4.21 -0.57 -8.19
N ASP A 60 -3.51 -1.66 -7.88
CA ASP A 60 -3.06 -2.59 -8.90
C ASP A 60 -4.26 -3.26 -9.58
N ASN A 61 -4.12 -3.45 -10.89
CA ASN A 61 -5.10 -4.09 -11.77
C ASN A 61 -6.56 -3.59 -11.67
N CYS A 62 -6.81 -2.46 -10.99
CA CYS A 62 -8.14 -1.86 -10.85
C CYS A 62 -8.14 -0.38 -11.26
N ILE A 63 -7.29 0.46 -10.65
CA ILE A 63 -7.18 1.87 -11.02
C ILE A 63 -6.26 2.02 -12.23
N GLN A 64 -6.77 2.65 -13.30
CA GLN A 64 -5.99 2.90 -14.51
C GLN A 64 -5.06 4.10 -14.34
N ILE A 65 -3.80 3.82 -14.01
CA ILE A 65 -2.71 4.81 -14.01
C ILE A 65 -1.85 4.53 -15.23
N LEU A 66 -1.90 5.42 -16.23
CA LEU A 66 -1.23 5.25 -17.52
C LEU A 66 -0.17 6.33 -17.74
N ARG A 67 0.91 5.94 -18.43
CA ARG A 67 1.90 6.85 -19.00
C ARG A 67 1.35 7.57 -20.22
N SER A 68 2.08 8.59 -20.68
CA SER A 68 1.78 9.29 -21.94
C SER A 68 1.75 8.39 -23.18
N ASN A 69 2.49 7.28 -23.16
CA ASN A 69 2.51 6.28 -24.23
C ASN A 69 1.37 5.24 -24.13
N GLY A 70 0.47 5.37 -23.14
CA GLY A 70 -0.66 4.45 -22.93
C GLY A 70 -0.33 3.18 -22.16
N GLU A 71 0.93 2.95 -21.78
CA GLU A 71 1.32 1.80 -20.97
C GLU A 71 0.92 1.99 -19.49
N ARG A 72 0.70 0.87 -18.79
CA ARG A 72 0.47 0.88 -17.34
C ARG A 72 1.69 1.49 -16.63
N GLU A 73 1.46 2.53 -15.86
CA GLU A 73 2.48 3.16 -15.03
C GLU A 73 2.78 2.29 -13.79
N ASN A 74 3.99 2.46 -13.26
CA ASN A 74 4.43 1.86 -12.01
C ASN A 74 3.54 2.31 -10.85
N ARG A 75 2.99 1.37 -10.09
CA ARG A 75 2.03 1.66 -9.02
C ARG A 75 2.16 0.65 -7.88
N CYS A 76 1.66 1.02 -6.70
CA CYS A 76 1.54 0.10 -5.58
C CYS A 76 0.25 -0.70 -5.64
N ASP A 77 0.12 -1.68 -4.75
CA ASP A 77 -1.00 -2.62 -4.75
C ASP A 77 -2.29 -1.99 -4.24
N GLY A 78 -2.24 -1.15 -3.21
CA GLY A 78 -3.47 -0.51 -2.75
C GLY A 78 -3.29 0.61 -1.76
N MET A 79 -4.43 1.16 -1.31
CA MET A 79 -4.48 2.11 -0.21
C MET A 79 -5.57 1.76 0.80
N LEU A 80 -5.30 2.03 2.07
CA LEU A 80 -6.28 2.03 3.15
C LEU A 80 -6.65 3.46 3.50
N THR A 81 -7.94 3.72 3.66
CA THR A 81 -8.47 4.97 4.23
C THR A 81 -9.41 4.67 5.38
N TYR A 82 -9.32 5.48 6.43
CA TYR A 82 -10.19 5.41 7.61
C TYR A 82 -10.10 6.74 8.36
N ASN A 83 -11.23 7.24 8.87
CA ASN A 83 -11.29 8.55 9.53
C ASN A 83 -10.57 9.63 8.68
N ASN A 84 -9.51 10.25 9.23
CA ASN A 84 -8.63 11.19 8.56
C ASN A 84 -7.22 10.60 8.32
N HIS A 85 -7.12 9.32 8.00
CA HIS A 85 -5.87 8.61 7.77
C HIS A 85 -5.84 8.00 6.38
N ILE A 86 -4.66 8.03 5.77
CA ILE A 86 -4.37 7.35 4.50
C ILE A 86 -3.09 6.54 4.62
N ILE A 87 -3.13 5.32 4.08
CA ILE A 87 -1.98 4.41 4.05
C ILE A 87 -1.86 3.82 2.66
N PHE A 88 -0.78 4.11 1.94
CA PHE A 88 -0.43 3.35 0.72
C PHE A 88 0.30 2.07 1.09
N VAL A 89 0.04 0.99 0.36
CA VAL A 89 0.56 -0.34 0.67
C VAL A 89 1.12 -0.99 -0.59
N GLU A 90 2.37 -1.44 -0.47
CA GLU A 90 3.05 -2.33 -1.40
C GLU A 90 3.26 -3.69 -0.71
N LEU A 91 2.80 -4.77 -1.33
CA LEU A 91 2.81 -6.15 -0.89
C LEU A 91 3.95 -6.92 -1.56
N LYS A 92 4.73 -7.64 -0.77
CA LYS A 92 5.87 -8.43 -1.26
C LYS A 92 5.92 -9.82 -0.62
N THR A 93 6.34 -10.80 -1.40
CA THR A 93 6.51 -12.20 -0.96
C THR A 93 7.96 -12.67 -1.15
N ARG A 94 8.94 -11.88 -0.70
CA ARG A 94 10.37 -12.09 -1.02
C ARG A 94 11.16 -12.56 0.19
N LYS A 95 11.82 -13.72 0.08
CA LYS A 95 12.77 -14.26 1.09
C LYS A 95 14.19 -13.66 1.02
N SER A 96 14.50 -12.89 -0.03
CA SER A 96 15.87 -12.47 -0.36
C SER A 96 16.47 -11.48 0.65
N GLU A 97 17.76 -11.67 0.97
CA GLU A 97 18.60 -10.74 1.75
C GLU A 97 18.93 -9.43 1.01
N ASN A 98 18.71 -9.37 -0.30
CA ASN A 98 19.02 -8.18 -1.10
C ASN A 98 17.89 -7.15 -1.00
N SER A 99 18.20 -5.95 -0.51
CA SER A 99 17.28 -4.81 -0.35
C SER A 99 16.72 -4.23 -1.66
N LYS A 100 17.06 -4.78 -2.84
CA LYS A 100 16.58 -4.30 -4.15
C LYS A 100 15.04 -4.28 -4.25
N TRP A 101 14.36 -5.23 -3.59
CA TRP A 101 12.90 -5.27 -3.60
C TRP A 101 12.27 -4.10 -2.81
N VAL A 102 12.96 -3.59 -1.78
CA VAL A 102 12.56 -2.38 -1.05
C VAL A 102 12.68 -1.16 -1.96
N GLY A 103 13.78 -1.05 -2.71
CA GLY A 103 13.95 0.03 -3.69
C GLY A 103 12.83 0.09 -4.72
N LYS A 104 12.47 -1.06 -5.30
CA LYS A 104 11.33 -1.13 -6.24
C LYS A 104 10.00 -0.79 -5.60
N GLY A 105 9.73 -1.30 -4.39
CA GLY A 105 8.52 -0.96 -3.65
C GLY A 105 8.44 0.51 -3.27
N GLU A 106 9.58 1.12 -2.95
CA GLU A 106 9.68 2.55 -2.69
C GLU A 106 9.32 3.38 -3.93
N GLU A 107 9.84 3.02 -5.11
CA GLU A 107 9.51 3.67 -6.38
C GLU A 107 8.01 3.52 -6.72
N GLN A 108 7.43 2.35 -6.51
CA GLN A 108 5.99 2.10 -6.69
C GLN A 108 5.14 3.02 -5.81
N LEU A 109 5.50 3.13 -4.53
CA LEU A 109 4.81 4.01 -3.58
C LEU A 109 4.98 5.49 -3.95
N LYS A 110 6.21 5.94 -4.24
CA LYS A 110 6.47 7.34 -4.63
C LYS A 110 5.66 7.74 -5.85
N ASN A 111 5.66 6.89 -6.87
CA ASN A 111 4.94 7.21 -8.09
C ASN A 111 3.43 7.28 -7.85
N THR A 112 2.87 6.30 -7.14
CA THR A 112 1.44 6.29 -6.82
C THR A 112 1.02 7.51 -5.99
N ILE A 113 1.82 7.87 -4.97
CA ILE A 113 1.58 9.05 -4.14
C ILE A 113 1.66 10.33 -4.96
N SER A 114 2.66 10.46 -5.85
CA SER A 114 2.79 11.63 -6.73
C SER A 114 1.57 11.79 -7.63
N VAL A 115 1.10 10.68 -8.21
CA VAL A 115 -0.12 10.69 -9.03
C VAL A 115 -1.34 11.05 -8.16
N PHE A 116 -1.47 10.48 -6.96
CA PHE A 116 -2.56 10.80 -6.06
C PHE A 116 -2.60 12.31 -5.73
N ILE A 117 -1.47 12.90 -5.34
CA ILE A 117 -1.37 14.33 -4.98
C ILE A 117 -1.74 15.24 -6.16
N ALA A 118 -1.40 14.84 -7.38
CA ALA A 118 -1.75 15.60 -8.57
C ALA A 118 -3.26 15.59 -8.87
N ASN A 119 -4.04 14.67 -8.29
CA ASN A 119 -5.46 14.45 -8.59
C ASN A 119 -6.38 14.63 -7.37
N HIS A 120 -5.84 14.64 -6.15
CA HIS A 120 -6.61 14.66 -4.91
C HIS A 120 -5.93 15.52 -3.83
N ASP A 121 -6.74 16.20 -3.03
CA ASP A 121 -6.27 16.97 -1.88
C ASP A 121 -5.89 16.04 -0.71
N LEU A 122 -4.79 16.37 -0.04
CA LEU A 122 -4.30 15.69 1.15
C LEU A 122 -4.65 16.41 2.46
N ALA A 123 -5.27 17.58 2.41
CA ALA A 123 -5.55 18.42 3.59
C ALA A 123 -6.43 17.70 4.62
N ILE A 124 -7.34 16.82 4.16
CA ILE A 124 -8.22 16.06 5.05
C ILE A 124 -7.48 14.99 5.87
N TYR A 125 -6.27 14.60 5.47
CA TYR A 125 -5.53 13.50 6.11
C TYR A 125 -4.54 14.01 7.14
N LYS A 126 -4.80 13.69 8.41
CA LYS A 126 -3.95 14.02 9.57
C LYS A 126 -2.73 13.11 9.68
N SER A 127 -2.81 11.88 9.18
CA SER A 127 -1.69 10.94 9.16
C SER A 127 -1.59 10.25 7.80
N LYS A 128 -0.36 10.27 7.26
CA LYS A 128 0.00 9.83 5.92
C LYS A 128 1.14 8.82 6.06
N LYS A 129 0.86 7.56 5.74
CA LYS A 129 1.85 6.47 5.86
C LYS A 129 1.97 5.70 4.55
N ALA A 130 3.13 5.10 4.34
CA ALA A 130 3.36 4.20 3.22
C ALA A 130 4.03 2.93 3.73
N TYR A 131 3.50 1.77 3.39
CA TYR A 131 3.99 0.49 3.85
C TYR A 131 4.56 -0.33 2.71
N ILE A 132 5.75 -0.87 2.93
CA ILE A 132 6.24 -2.01 2.15
C ILE A 132 6.13 -3.24 3.05
N ALA A 133 5.08 -4.02 2.84
CA ALA A 133 4.72 -5.18 3.66
C ALA A 133 5.23 -6.47 3.02
N ASN A 134 6.04 -7.23 3.77
CA ASN A 134 6.59 -8.49 3.29
C ASN A 134 6.36 -9.64 4.28
N ASN A 135 5.57 -10.65 3.87
CA ASN A 135 5.23 -11.78 4.74
C ASN A 135 6.38 -12.77 4.98
N LYS A 136 7.49 -12.66 4.25
CA LYS A 136 8.68 -13.49 4.46
C LYS A 136 9.68 -12.87 5.43
N LYS A 137 9.36 -11.72 6.04
CA LYS A 137 10.13 -11.05 7.11
C LYS A 137 11.65 -11.09 6.88
N PRO A 138 12.15 -10.49 5.79
CA PRO A 138 13.57 -10.51 5.49
C PRO A 138 14.37 -9.78 6.57
N ASN A 139 15.53 -10.34 6.93
CA ASN A 139 16.46 -9.71 7.86
C ASN A 139 17.16 -8.54 7.17
N PHE A 140 17.04 -7.33 7.72
CA PHE A 140 17.79 -6.17 7.23
C PHE A 140 19.10 -6.04 8.00
N GLN A 141 20.22 -6.10 7.29
CA GLN A 141 21.56 -5.95 7.89
C GLN A 141 21.91 -4.49 8.22
N SER A 142 21.16 -3.51 7.70
CA SER A 142 21.42 -2.07 7.91
C SER A 142 20.17 -1.30 8.33
N SER A 143 20.40 -0.23 9.10
CA SER A 143 19.36 0.75 9.45
C SER A 143 18.77 1.37 8.19
N GLN A 144 17.44 1.35 8.07
CA GLN A 144 16.71 1.98 6.96
C GLN A 144 16.34 3.45 7.26
N SER A 145 16.87 4.05 8.33
CA SER A 145 16.48 5.38 8.81
C SER A 145 16.68 6.49 7.77
N GLU A 146 17.81 6.52 7.06
CA GLU A 146 18.08 7.54 6.03
C GLU A 146 17.10 7.42 4.86
N ARG A 147 16.80 6.18 4.43
CA ARG A 147 15.80 5.89 3.39
C ARG A 147 14.42 6.40 3.83
N MET A 148 14.02 6.11 5.07
CA MET A 148 12.72 6.53 5.60
C MET A 148 12.62 8.07 5.68
N ALA A 149 13.66 8.74 6.16
CA ALA A 149 13.71 10.20 6.25
C ALA A 149 13.65 10.86 4.87
N ARG A 150 14.41 10.33 3.90
CA ARG A 150 14.37 10.82 2.51
C ARG A 150 13.00 10.62 1.87
N PHE A 151 12.39 9.45 2.05
CA PHE A 151 11.04 9.19 1.52
C PHE A 151 10.00 10.16 2.10
N GLU A 152 10.06 10.43 3.41
CA GLU A 152 9.16 11.37 4.07
C GLU A 152 9.37 12.80 3.58
N ALA A 153 10.63 13.23 3.40
CA ALA A 153 10.94 14.55 2.84
C ALA A 153 10.44 14.72 1.39
N GLU A 154 10.52 13.68 0.57
CA GLU A 154 10.11 13.73 -0.84
C GLU A 154 8.58 13.62 -1.04
N THR A 155 7.89 12.87 -0.19
CA THR A 155 6.48 12.52 -0.40
C THR A 155 5.52 13.14 0.62
N GLY A 156 6.01 13.51 1.80
CA GLY A 156 5.18 13.86 2.96
C GLY A 156 4.51 12.65 3.65
N PHE A 157 4.91 11.42 3.29
CA PHE A 157 4.40 10.17 3.90
C PHE A 157 5.50 9.48 4.71
N ARG A 158 5.14 8.98 5.89
CA ARG A 158 6.07 8.16 6.68
C ARG A 158 6.19 6.76 6.09
N LEU A 159 7.38 6.40 5.61
CA LEU A 159 7.68 5.05 5.13
C LEU A 159 7.84 4.07 6.29
N ILE A 160 7.24 2.88 6.18
CA ILE A 160 7.31 1.81 7.16
C ILE A 160 7.53 0.47 6.43
N ILE A 161 8.58 -0.26 6.78
CA ILE A 161 8.91 -1.54 6.14
C ILE A 161 8.62 -2.65 7.14
N GLN A 162 7.37 -3.10 7.17
CA GLN A 162 6.92 -4.17 8.05
C GLN A 162 5.62 -4.77 7.51
N ASN A 163 5.35 -6.04 7.85
CA ASN A 163 4.12 -6.70 7.40
C ASN A 163 2.89 -6.39 8.27
N ALA A 164 3.05 -5.82 9.46
CA ALA A 164 1.95 -5.46 10.34
C ALA A 164 1.57 -3.97 10.20
N ILE A 165 0.35 -3.69 9.76
CA ILE A 165 -0.19 -2.33 9.61
C ILE A 165 -1.11 -2.07 10.80
N LYS A 166 -0.85 -0.99 11.54
CA LYS A 166 -1.70 -0.59 12.67
C LYS A 166 -2.68 0.48 12.25
N VAL A 167 -3.96 0.23 12.51
CA VAL A 167 -5.07 1.17 12.40
C VAL A 167 -5.37 1.68 13.81
N SER A 168 -5.32 3.01 13.97
CA SER A 168 -5.45 3.73 15.25
C SER A 168 -5.85 5.17 15.00
#